data_AF-A0AAP8TA12-F1
#
_entry.id   AF-A0AAP8TA12-F1
#
_cell.length_a   1.000
_cell.length_b   1.000
_cell.length_c   1.000
_cell.angle_alpha   90.00
_cell.angle_beta   90.00
_cell.angle_gamma   90.00
#
_symmetry.space_group_name_H-M   'P 1'
#
loop_
_entity.id
_entity.type
_entity.pdbx_description
1 polymer ?
#
loop_
_entity_poly.entity_id
_entity_poly.type
_entity_poly.pdbx_seq_one_letter_code
_entity_poly.pdbx_strand_id
1 'polypeptide(L)'
;MTDFRDQLKSFLREKGEDRDWLAARMGVSKKTVDNWFSKKPIPEKKQKLLRELMEKEQQPKQVEISMDFTPEQLEMIRQAAALRGETPGEWCERAIKALTAVSVALNDYHRLGGKGG
;
A
#
# COMPACT_ATOMS: atom_id res chain seq x y z
N MET A 1 16.56 -19.52 -1.49
CA MET A 1 15.99 -18.69 -2.57
C MET A 1 14.48 -18.83 -2.50
N THR A 2 13.74 -17.76 -2.23
CA THR A 2 12.27 -17.79 -2.22
C THR A 2 11.77 -17.99 -3.64
N ASP A 3 10.85 -18.92 -3.87
CA ASP A 3 10.25 -19.13 -5.19
C ASP A 3 9.54 -17.83 -5.62
N PHE A 4 9.71 -17.42 -6.88
CA PHE A 4 9.00 -16.26 -7.43
C PHE A 4 7.48 -16.38 -7.28
N ARG A 5 6.96 -17.62 -7.30
CA ARG A 5 5.56 -17.92 -7.01
C ARG A 5 5.15 -17.48 -5.60
N ASP A 6 6.01 -17.72 -4.60
CA ASP A 6 5.73 -17.34 -3.22
C ASP A 6 5.78 -15.82 -3.06
N GLN A 7 6.73 -15.15 -3.71
CA GLN A 7 6.78 -13.68 -3.74
C GLN A 7 5.52 -13.08 -4.35
N LEU A 8 5.06 -13.62 -5.48
CA LEU A 8 3.83 -13.18 -6.14
C LEU A 8 2.59 -13.45 -5.28
N LYS A 9 2.57 -14.57 -4.55
CA LYS A 9 1.48 -14.90 -3.62
C LYS A 9 1.43 -13.92 -2.44
N SER A 10 2.58 -13.58 -1.85
CA SER A 10 2.67 -12.59 -0.79
C SER A 10 2.24 -11.21 -1.27
N PHE A 11 2.69 -10.78 -2.45
CA PHE A 11 2.29 -9.50 -3.04
C PHE A 11 0.77 -9.38 -3.25
N LEU A 12 0.12 -10.43 -3.79
CA LEU A 12 -1.34 -10.43 -3.92
C LEU A 12 -2.03 -10.32 -2.57
N ARG A 13 -1.54 -11.06 -1.56
CA ARG A 13 -2.07 -11.02 -0.19
C ARG A 13 -1.92 -9.65 0.46
N GLU A 14 -0.75 -9.03 0.36
CA GLU A 14 -0.46 -7.71 0.92
C GLU A 14 -1.33 -6.62 0.30
N LYS A 15 -1.60 -6.75 -1.01
CA LYS A 15 -2.49 -5.83 -1.72
C LYS A 15 -3.98 -6.09 -1.48
N GLY A 16 -4.33 -7.27 -0.95
CA GLY A 16 -5.73 -7.71 -0.83
C GLY A 16 -6.37 -8.05 -2.18
N GLU A 17 -5.55 -8.36 -3.19
CA GLU A 17 -6.00 -8.68 -4.55
C GLU A 17 -5.93 -10.19 -4.82
N ASP A 18 -6.64 -10.64 -5.85
CA ASP A 18 -6.73 -12.06 -6.18
C ASP A 18 -6.11 -12.41 -7.56
N ARG A 19 -6.29 -13.67 -7.96
CA ARG A 19 -5.78 -14.16 -9.25
C ARG A 19 -6.57 -13.62 -10.44
N ASP A 20 -7.83 -13.22 -10.24
CA ASP A 20 -8.64 -12.59 -11.28
C ASP A 20 -8.12 -11.18 -11.57
N TRP A 21 -7.80 -10.42 -10.53
CA TRP A 21 -7.12 -9.14 -10.65
C TRP A 21 -5.81 -9.27 -11.42
N LEU A 22 -4.98 -10.26 -11.07
CA LEU A 22 -3.71 -10.48 -11.75
C LEU A 22 -3.90 -10.84 -13.23
N ALA A 23 -4.89 -11.67 -13.54
CA ALA A 23 -5.23 -12.06 -14.90
C ALA A 23 -5.63 -10.85 -15.74
N ALA A 24 -6.46 -9.96 -15.19
CA ALA A 24 -6.86 -8.71 -15.82
C ALA A 24 -5.66 -7.78 -16.10
N ARG A 25 -4.75 -7.60 -15.12
CA ARG A 25 -3.55 -6.77 -15.28
C ARG A 25 -2.55 -7.33 -16.30
N MET A 26 -2.49 -8.65 -16.41
CA MET A 26 -1.56 -9.34 -17.32
C MET A 26 -2.15 -9.59 -18.72
N GLY A 27 -3.44 -9.29 -18.93
CA GLY A 27 -4.14 -9.57 -20.18
C GLY A 27 -4.19 -11.07 -20.52
N VAL A 28 -4.30 -11.93 -19.52
CA VAL A 28 -4.37 -13.39 -19.69
C VAL A 28 -5.62 -13.96 -19.03
N SER A 29 -6.00 -15.19 -19.37
CA SER A 29 -7.12 -15.86 -18.70
C SER A 29 -6.79 -16.21 -17.24
N LYS A 30 -7.81 -16.21 -16.36
CA LYS A 30 -7.69 -16.72 -14.98
C LYS A 30 -7.05 -18.11 -14.93
N LYS A 31 -7.46 -19.01 -15.83
CA LYS A 31 -6.92 -20.36 -15.95
C LYS A 31 -5.40 -20.38 -16.20
N THR A 32 -4.89 -19.41 -16.96
CA THR A 32 -3.44 -19.25 -17.17
C THR A 32 -2.73 -18.91 -15.86
N VAL A 33 -3.29 -17.99 -15.08
CA VAL A 33 -2.77 -17.60 -13.76
C VAL A 33 -2.86 -18.77 -12.78
N ASP A 34 -4.00 -19.46 -12.69
CA ASP A 34 -4.15 -20.64 -11.83
C ASP A 34 -3.14 -21.74 -12.15
N ASN A 35 -2.86 -21.96 -13.44
CA ASN A 35 -1.84 -22.92 -13.87
C ASN A 35 -0.43 -22.51 -13.40
N TRP A 36 -0.12 -21.22 -13.35
CA TRP A 36 1.16 -20.73 -12.82
C TRP A 36 1.34 -21.01 -11.32
N PHE A 37 0.25 -20.98 -10.56
CA PHE A 37 0.28 -21.29 -9.12
C PHE A 37 0.22 -22.78 -8.81
N SER A 38 -0.26 -23.63 -9.74
CA SER A 38 -0.55 -25.04 -9.47
C SER A 38 0.32 -26.04 -10.23
N LYS A 39 0.58 -25.82 -11.53
CA LYS A 39 1.05 -26.88 -12.43
C LYS A 39 2.28 -26.50 -13.25
N LYS A 40 2.39 -25.25 -13.69
CA LYS A 40 3.41 -24.79 -14.64
C LYS A 40 4.33 -23.76 -13.98
N PRO A 41 5.65 -23.79 -14.27
CA PRO A 41 6.51 -22.68 -13.94
C PRO A 41 6.08 -21.44 -14.72
N ILE A 42 6.25 -20.27 -14.11
CA ILE A 42 5.97 -18.99 -14.76
C ILE A 42 7.06 -18.75 -15.81
N PRO A 43 6.73 -18.57 -17.10
CA PRO A 43 7.74 -18.27 -18.12
C PRO A 43 8.53 -17.01 -17.77
N GLU A 44 9.85 -16.99 -18.01
CA GLU A 44 10.72 -15.87 -17.64
C GLU A 44 10.23 -14.52 -18.18
N LYS A 45 9.76 -14.48 -19.44
CA LYS A 45 9.17 -13.28 -20.04
C LYS A 45 7.98 -12.74 -19.23
N LYS A 46 7.16 -13.62 -18.67
CA LYS A 46 6.02 -13.26 -17.81
C LYS A 46 6.49 -12.89 -16.40
N GLN A 47 7.53 -13.53 -15.87
CA GLN A 47 8.13 -13.13 -14.60
C GLN A 47 8.67 -11.71 -14.65
N LYS A 48 9.32 -11.30 -15.75
CA LYS A 48 9.80 -9.92 -15.93
C LYS A 48 8.64 -8.91 -15.86
N LEU A 49 7.57 -9.15 -16.61
CA LEU A 49 6.38 -8.28 -16.60
C LEU A 49 5.70 -8.25 -15.23
N LEU A 50 5.65 -9.39 -14.52
CA LEU A 50 5.11 -9.46 -13.17
C LEU A 50 5.97 -8.69 -12.16
N ARG A 51 7.31 -8.74 -12.28
CA ARG A 51 8.22 -7.93 -11.46
C ARG A 51 8.00 -6.43 -11.69
N GLU A 52 7.91 -6.01 -12.96
CA GLU A 52 7.62 -4.61 -13.32
C GLU A 52 6.24 -4.16 -12.78
N LEU A 53 5.22 -5.04 -12.84
CA LEU A 53 3.91 -4.77 -12.25
C LEU A 53 3.99 -4.63 -10.72
N MET A 54 4.69 -5.55 -10.05
CA MET A 54 4.87 -5.53 -8.60
C MET A 54 5.59 -4.27 -8.15
N GLU A 55 6.61 -3.83 -8.88
CA GLU A 55 7.35 -2.61 -8.60
C GLU A 55 6.49 -1.37 -8.80
N LYS A 56 5.80 -1.26 -9.94
CA LYS A 56 4.90 -0.14 -10.26
C LYS A 56 3.80 0.04 -9.22
N GLU A 57 3.26 -1.05 -8.67
CA GLU A 57 2.21 -0.99 -7.66
C GLU A 57 2.73 -0.75 -6.24
N GLN A 58 4.01 -1.01 -5.98
CA GLN A 58 4.67 -0.64 -4.72
C GLN A 58 5.19 0.79 -4.73
N GLN A 59 5.33 1.42 -5.89
CA GLN A 59 5.72 2.83 -5.97
C GLN A 59 4.69 3.70 -5.24
N PRO A 60 5.13 4.59 -4.34
CA PRO A 60 4.24 5.52 -3.67
C PRO A 60 3.54 6.37 -4.73
N LYS A 61 2.22 6.24 -4.82
CA LYS A 61 1.42 7.10 -5.69
C LYS A 61 1.46 8.49 -5.09
N GLN A 62 2.10 9.43 -5.78
CA GLN A 62 1.98 10.84 -5.44
C GLN A 62 0.55 11.26 -5.72
N VAL A 63 -0.17 11.59 -4.65
CA VAL A 63 -1.52 12.14 -4.73
C VAL A 63 -1.43 13.55 -4.19
N GLU A 64 -1.85 14.53 -4.98
CA GLU A 64 -2.01 15.90 -4.50
C GLU A 64 -3.28 15.97 -3.66
N ILE A 65 -3.13 16.30 -2.37
CA ILE A 65 -4.24 16.50 -1.45
C ILE A 65 -4.35 18.00 -1.21
N SER A 66 -5.40 18.63 -1.75
CA SER A 66 -5.76 20.02 -1.44
C SER A 66 -6.70 20.05 -0.24
N MET A 67 -6.44 20.93 0.71
CA MET A 67 -7.29 21.16 1.89
C MET A 67 -7.49 22.65 2.08
N ASP A 68 -8.74 23.04 2.29
CA ASP A 68 -9.09 24.41 2.65
C ASP A 68 -9.02 24.56 4.17
N PHE A 69 -8.29 25.56 4.63
CA PHE A 69 -8.19 25.94 6.04
C PHE A 69 -8.75 27.35 6.23
N THR A 70 -9.44 27.59 7.34
CA THR A 70 -9.73 28.96 7.75
C THR A 70 -8.43 29.67 8.11
N PRO A 71 -8.39 31.02 8.10
CA PRO A 71 -7.20 31.77 8.51
C PRO A 71 -6.70 31.39 9.92
N GLU A 72 -7.61 31.13 10.85
CA GLU A 72 -7.29 30.73 12.23
C GLU A 72 -6.68 29.33 12.27
N GLN A 73 -7.21 28.39 11.48
CA GLN A 73 -6.65 27.05 11.36
C GLN A 73 -5.24 27.08 10.75
N LEU A 74 -5.05 27.90 9.72
CA LEU A 74 -3.74 28.06 9.09
C LEU A 74 -2.71 28.63 10.08
N GLU A 75 -3.11 29.58 10.92
CA GLU A 75 -2.23 30.16 11.94
C GLU A 75 -1.85 29.12 13.00
N MET A 76 -2.80 28.32 13.47
CA MET A 76 -2.51 27.20 14.40
C MET A 76 -1.52 26.20 13.79
N ILE A 77 -1.68 25.85 12.51
CA ILE A 77 -0.76 24.95 11.80
C ILE A 77 0.63 25.59 11.69
N ARG A 78 0.74 26.88 11.34
CA ARG A 78 2.01 27.60 11.24
C ARG A 78 2.77 27.59 12.56
N GLN A 79 2.07 27.85 13.67
CA GLN A 79 2.68 27.83 15.00
C GLN A 79 3.15 26.41 15.37
N ALA A 80 2.31 25.39 15.15
CA ALA A 80 2.66 24.00 15.44
C ALA A 80 3.84 23.50 14.59
N ALA A 81 3.94 23.94 13.33
CA ALA A 81 5.04 23.62 12.44
C ALA A 81 6.33 24.36 12.87
N ALA A 82 6.23 25.65 13.20
CA ALA A 82 7.36 26.47 13.65
C ALA A 82 8.01 25.92 14.93
N LEU A 83 7.22 25.40 15.88
CA LEU A 83 7.72 24.74 17.10
C LEU A 83 8.64 23.53 16.79
N ARG A 84 8.54 22.96 15.58
CA ARG A 84 9.29 21.79 15.14
C ARG A 84 10.31 22.08 14.04
N GLY A 85 10.41 23.35 13.61
CA GLY A 85 11.23 23.72 12.45
C GLY A 85 10.72 23.13 11.12
N GLU A 86 9.44 22.78 11.04
CA GLU A 86 8.78 22.20 9.87
C GLU A 86 8.00 23.30 9.11
N THR A 87 7.73 23.11 7.82
CA THR A 87 6.72 23.88 7.09
C THR A 87 5.30 23.39 7.43
N PRO A 88 4.24 24.20 7.21
CA PRO A 88 2.85 23.75 7.40
C PRO A 88 2.52 22.44 6.65
N GLY A 89 3.05 22.28 5.43
CA GLY A 89 2.82 21.08 4.62
C GLY A 89 3.46 19.83 5.22
N GLU A 90 4.73 19.92 5.60
CA GLU A 90 5.46 18.80 6.25
C GLU A 90 4.83 18.41 7.58
N TRP A 91 4.39 19.40 8.35
CA TRP A 91 3.70 19.15 9.62
C TRP A 91 2.38 18.40 9.39
N CYS A 92 1.57 18.83 8.41
CA CYS A 92 0.31 18.17 8.05
C CYS A 92 0.55 16.75 7.53
N GLU A 93 1.52 16.54 6.65
CA GLU A 93 1.88 15.23 6.12
C GLU A 93 2.26 14.27 7.26
N ARG A 94 3.13 14.72 8.16
CA ARG A 94 3.55 13.94 9.33
C ARG A 94 2.39 13.63 10.26
N ALA A 95 1.51 14.61 10.52
CA ALA A 95 0.33 14.43 11.36
C ALA A 95 -0.63 13.37 10.77
N ILE A 96 -0.92 13.46 9.47
CA ILE A 96 -1.78 12.49 8.77
C ILE A 96 -1.17 11.09 8.79
N LYS A 97 0.15 10.96 8.51
CA LYS A 97 0.87 9.69 8.58
C LYS A 97 0.81 9.07 9.98
N ALA A 98 1.03 9.87 11.02
CA ALA A 98 0.97 9.40 12.41
C ALA A 98 -0.45 8.94 12.80
N LEU A 99 -1.47 9.71 12.47
CA LEU A 99 -2.87 9.35 12.75
C LEU A 99 -3.28 8.07 12.02
N THR A 100 -2.82 7.88 10.78
CA THR A 100 -3.09 6.67 10.00
C THR A 100 -2.44 5.45 10.65
N ALA A 101 -1.18 5.56 11.09
CA ALA A 101 -0.47 4.48 11.76
C ALA A 101 -1.18 4.04 13.05
N VAL A 102 -1.66 5.00 13.85
CA VAL A 102 -2.43 4.71 15.07
C VAL A 102 -3.77 4.04 14.74
N SER A 103 -4.48 4.53 13.73
CA SER A 103 -5.76 3.95 13.29
C SER A 103 -5.60 2.51 12.82
N VAL A 104 -4.57 2.21 12.02
CA VAL A 104 -4.26 0.85 11.55
C VAL A 104 -3.92 -0.06 12.73
N ALA A 105 -3.08 0.38 13.66
CA ALA A 105 -2.71 -0.40 14.84
C ALA A 105 -3.91 -0.73 15.74
N LEU A 106 -4.84 0.21 15.92
CA LEU A 106 -6.08 0.00 16.68
C LEU A 106 -7.01 -0.98 15.96
N ASN A 107 -7.16 -0.86 14.63
CA ASN A 107 -8.01 -1.74 13.84
C ASN A 107 -7.46 -3.19 13.84
N ASP A 108 -6.14 -3.35 13.77
CA ASP A 108 -5.48 -4.66 13.90
C ASP A 108 -5.66 -5.26 15.30
N TYR A 109 -5.61 -4.45 16.36
CA TYR A 109 -5.88 -4.89 17.73
C TYR A 109 -7.31 -5.43 17.89
N HIS A 110 -8.31 -4.75 17.33
CA HIS A 110 -9.69 -5.23 17.35
C HIS A 110 -9.90 -6.48 16.50
N ARG A 111 -9.20 -6.60 15.36
CA ARG A 111 -9.28 -7.77 14.47
C ARG A 111 -8.63 -9.03 15.06
N LEU A 112 -7.58 -8.88 15.86
CA LEU A 112 -6.87 -9.99 16.51
C LEU A 112 -7.49 -10.43 17.85
N GLY A 113 -8.65 -9.89 18.21
CA GLY A 113 -9.45 -10.37 19.34
C GLY A 113 -8.79 -10.07 20.68
N GLY A 114 -8.56 -8.78 20.97
CA GLY A 114 -8.02 -8.27 22.23
C GLY A 114 -8.50 -9.06 23.46
N LYS A 115 -7.65 -9.98 23.92
CA LYS A 115 -7.63 -10.51 25.28
C LYS A 115 -6.35 -10.02 25.91
N GLY A 116 -6.49 -9.05 26.80
CA GLY A 116 -5.38 -8.47 27.54
C GLY A 116 -5.90 -7.63 28.69
N GLY A 117 -6.73 -8.25 29.54
CA GLY A 117 -7.08 -7.81 30.88
C GLY A 117 -7.00 -9.03 31.79
#